data_AF-A0A5J5IDK9-F1
#
_entry.id   AF-A0A5J5IDK9-F1
#
_cell.length_a   1.000
_cell.length_b   1.000
_cell.length_c   1.000
_cell.angle_alpha   90.00
_cell.angle_beta   90.00
_cell.angle_gamma   90.00
#
_symmetry.space_group_name_H-M   'P 1'
#
loop_
_entity.id
_entity.type
_entity.pdbx_description
1 polymer ?
#
loop_
_entity_poly.entity_id
_entity_poly.type
_entity_poly.pdbx_seq_one_letter_code
_entity_poly.pdbx_strand_id
1 'polypeptide(L)'
;MKTTILLFLIFTAFFFSCSQDVATVQVIRNPLIKFDFNSTSSWKSDSYSFADVSKVVVYPNDTTKPGRLYNRLTLQALGRDNTGNHLQLIINFDAVDVSHLIGIYSPVYSTERGLADVRLFNLTNSNDLSAYNLCDFNISNATFQIQKQDITEQLIKGVFQMTLCDARDSTKKINIINGTLTDIHY
;
A
#
# COMPACT_ATOMS: atom_id res chain seq x y z
N MET A 1 69.60 -24.23 -23.56
CA MET A 1 68.82 -23.20 -22.82
C MET A 1 67.49 -22.90 -23.55
N LYS A 2 66.56 -23.86 -23.63
CA LYS A 2 65.23 -23.65 -24.26
C LYS A 2 64.05 -24.24 -23.45
N THR A 3 64.34 -25.06 -22.43
CA THR A 3 63.32 -25.73 -21.60
C THR A 3 62.91 -24.94 -20.36
N THR A 4 63.69 -23.95 -19.92
CA THR A 4 63.39 -23.14 -18.72
C THR A 4 62.39 -22.01 -18.96
N ILE A 5 62.23 -21.55 -20.21
CA ILE A 5 61.28 -20.45 -20.55
C ILE A 5 59.84 -20.97 -20.61
N LEU A 6 59.65 -22.24 -20.98
CA LEU A 6 58.31 -22.83 -21.09
C LEU A 6 57.65 -23.05 -19.71
N LEU A 7 58.44 -23.36 -18.68
CA LEU A 7 57.93 -23.60 -17.33
C LEU A 7 57.44 -22.30 -16.65
N PHE A 8 58.07 -21.16 -16.97
CA PHE A 8 57.69 -19.86 -16.40
C PHE A 8 56.35 -19.34 -16.97
N LEU A 9 56.06 -19.66 -18.25
CA LEU A 9 54.84 -19.26 -18.94
C LEU A 9 53.60 -20.05 -18.48
N ILE A 10 53.78 -21.31 -18.08
CA ILE A 10 52.71 -22.14 -17.53
C ILE A 10 52.36 -21.69 -16.10
N PHE A 11 53.33 -21.23 -15.31
CA PHE A 11 53.09 -20.80 -13.93
C PHE A 11 52.36 -19.45 -13.83
N THR A 12 52.55 -18.53 -14.79
CA THR A 12 51.82 -17.25 -14.83
C THR A 12 50.36 -17.37 -15.27
N ALA A 13 49.97 -18.47 -15.93
CA ALA A 13 48.60 -18.67 -16.40
C ALA A 13 47.63 -19.13 -15.28
N PHE A 14 48.14 -19.64 -14.15
CA PHE A 14 47.30 -20.14 -13.05
C PHE A 14 46.88 -19.07 -12.02
N PHE A 15 47.43 -17.85 -12.07
CA PHE A 15 47.09 -16.79 -11.11
C PHE A 15 46.01 -15.82 -11.59
N PHE A 16 45.54 -15.91 -12.84
CA PHE A 16 44.55 -14.98 -13.39
C PHE A 16 43.09 -15.48 -13.38
N SER A 17 42.82 -16.68 -12.88
CA SER A 17 41.47 -17.28 -12.97
C SER A 17 40.79 -17.48 -11.62
N CYS A 18 41.01 -16.57 -10.66
CA CYS A 18 40.17 -16.47 -9.47
C CYS A 18 39.38 -15.16 -9.54
N SER A 19 38.55 -15.02 -10.59
CA SER A 19 37.43 -14.09 -10.51
C SER A 19 36.51 -14.64 -9.44
N GLN A 20 36.44 -13.97 -8.29
CA GLN A 20 35.35 -14.23 -7.35
C GLN A 20 34.07 -13.93 -8.13
N ASP A 21 33.31 -14.97 -8.45
CA ASP A 21 31.96 -14.83 -8.96
C ASP A 21 31.18 -14.08 -7.89
N VAL A 22 31.09 -12.75 -8.06
CA VAL A 22 30.22 -11.91 -7.24
C VAL A 22 28.81 -12.24 -7.70
N ALA A 23 28.21 -13.25 -7.09
CA ALA A 23 26.81 -13.56 -7.27
C ALA A 23 25.99 -12.36 -6.77
N THR A 24 25.56 -11.50 -7.70
CA THR A 24 24.60 -10.45 -7.41
C THR A 24 23.24 -11.10 -7.16
N VAL A 25 22.89 -11.27 -5.88
CA VAL A 25 21.55 -11.70 -5.48
C VAL A 25 20.61 -10.52 -5.66
N GLN A 26 19.78 -10.56 -6.71
CA GLN A 26 18.71 -9.59 -6.89
C GLN A 26 17.49 -10.05 -6.06
N VAL A 27 17.19 -9.31 -4.99
CA VAL A 27 15.95 -9.52 -4.23
C VAL A 27 14.81 -8.83 -4.99
N ILE A 28 13.93 -9.62 -5.60
CA ILE A 28 12.69 -9.11 -6.22
C ILE A 28 11.65 -8.98 -5.10
N ARG A 29 11.32 -7.74 -4.72
CA ARG A 29 10.23 -7.45 -3.77
C ARG A 29 8.94 -7.29 -4.54
N ASN A 30 7.89 -7.98 -4.10
CA ASN A 30 6.56 -7.88 -4.70
C ASN A 30 5.66 -7.08 -3.77
N PRO A 31 5.23 -5.87 -4.19
CA PRO A 31 4.26 -5.07 -3.45
C PRO A 31 3.02 -5.89 -3.12
N LEU A 32 2.56 -5.76 -1.89
CA LEU A 32 1.50 -6.62 -1.38
C LEU A 32 0.53 -5.81 -0.55
N ILE A 33 -0.76 -5.89 -0.91
CA ILE A 33 -1.87 -5.44 -0.10
C ILE A 33 -2.77 -6.65 0.12
N LYS A 34 -3.13 -6.93 1.37
CA LYS A 34 -4.00 -8.04 1.71
C LYS A 34 -4.80 -7.73 2.97
N PHE A 35 -5.95 -8.36 3.12
CA PHE A 35 -6.81 -8.24 4.30
C PHE A 35 -7.81 -9.39 4.36
N ASP A 36 -8.51 -9.53 5.47
CA ASP A 36 -9.59 -10.50 5.65
C ASP A 36 -10.95 -9.79 5.76
N PHE A 37 -12.01 -10.45 5.28
CA PHE A 37 -13.41 -10.05 5.38
C PHE A 37 -14.10 -10.83 6.49
N ASN A 38 -14.55 -10.17 7.57
CA ASN A 38 -15.34 -10.81 8.64
C ASN A 38 -14.76 -12.16 9.15
N SER A 39 -13.45 -12.38 9.00
CA SER A 39 -12.75 -13.66 9.24
C SER A 39 -13.19 -14.87 8.38
N THR A 40 -13.97 -14.67 7.31
CA THR A 40 -14.48 -15.76 6.46
C THR A 40 -13.80 -15.88 5.10
N SER A 41 -13.30 -14.76 4.57
CA SER A 41 -12.63 -14.69 3.28
C SER A 41 -11.38 -13.83 3.38
N SER A 42 -10.35 -14.15 2.60
CA SER A 42 -9.13 -13.34 2.51
C SER A 42 -8.99 -12.82 1.09
N TRP A 43 -8.54 -11.57 0.98
CA TRP A 43 -8.28 -10.90 -0.28
C TRP A 43 -6.81 -10.52 -0.38
N LYS A 44 -6.27 -10.61 -1.61
CA LYS A 44 -4.91 -10.22 -1.93
C LYS A 44 -4.89 -9.44 -3.24
N SER A 45 -4.10 -8.37 -3.27
CA SER A 45 -3.85 -7.59 -4.48
C SER A 45 -3.01 -8.37 -5.50
N ASP A 46 -3.44 -8.30 -6.74
CA ASP A 46 -2.64 -8.65 -7.92
C ASP A 46 -1.83 -7.45 -8.41
N SER A 47 -2.36 -6.23 -8.22
CA SER A 47 -1.71 -4.98 -8.61
C SER A 47 -2.16 -3.81 -7.74
N TYR A 48 -1.38 -2.73 -7.75
CA TYR A 48 -1.73 -1.49 -7.09
C TYR A 48 -1.22 -0.28 -7.88
N SER A 49 -1.76 0.89 -7.56
CA SER A 49 -1.29 2.20 -7.97
C SER A 49 -1.35 3.16 -6.79
N PHE A 50 -0.30 3.96 -6.63
CA PHE A 50 -0.23 5.04 -5.65
C PHE A 50 -0.10 6.36 -6.41
N ALA A 51 -0.92 7.35 -6.07
CA ALA A 51 -0.91 8.64 -6.76
C ALA A 51 -1.21 9.81 -5.82
N ASP A 52 -0.57 10.96 -6.07
CA ASP A 52 -0.97 12.27 -5.56
C ASP A 52 -1.92 12.91 -6.57
N VAL A 53 -3.19 13.00 -6.21
CA VAL A 53 -4.27 13.20 -7.20
C VAL A 53 -4.80 14.62 -7.17
N SER A 54 -4.75 15.30 -6.03
CA SER A 54 -5.35 16.63 -5.88
C SER A 54 -4.98 17.32 -4.57
N LYS A 55 -5.24 18.63 -4.48
CA LYS A 55 -5.28 19.36 -3.20
C LYS A 55 -6.71 19.56 -2.75
N VAL A 56 -6.96 19.42 -1.45
CA VAL A 56 -8.29 19.53 -0.85
C VAL A 56 -8.27 20.40 0.40
N VAL A 57 -9.32 21.21 0.58
CA VAL A 57 -9.50 22.02 1.79
C VAL A 57 -10.45 21.29 2.73
N VAL A 58 -9.98 21.01 3.94
CA VAL A 58 -10.80 20.40 4.99
C VAL A 58 -11.02 21.42 6.10
N TYR A 59 -12.29 21.65 6.43
CA TYR A 59 -12.67 22.52 7.52
C TYR A 59 -12.71 21.73 8.82
N PRO A 60 -12.07 22.21 9.90
CA PRO A 60 -12.21 21.58 11.21
C PRO A 60 -13.66 21.70 11.69
N ASN A 61 -14.07 20.79 12.58
CA ASN A 61 -15.40 20.86 13.22
C ASN A 61 -15.61 22.16 14.02
N ASP A 62 -14.52 22.75 14.51
CA ASP A 62 -14.50 24.08 15.14
C ASP A 62 -14.54 25.16 14.05
N THR A 63 -15.72 25.74 13.84
CA THR A 63 -15.99 26.75 12.79
C THR A 63 -15.26 28.08 13.01
N THR A 64 -14.60 28.28 14.16
CA THR A 64 -13.76 29.45 14.43
C THR A 64 -12.35 29.31 13.86
N LYS A 65 -11.96 28.09 13.46
CA LYS A 65 -10.63 27.82 12.90
C LYS A 65 -10.68 27.81 11.37
N PRO A 66 -9.65 28.32 10.70
CA PRO A 66 -9.59 28.29 9.25
C PRO A 66 -9.51 26.85 8.74
N GLY A 67 -10.06 26.62 7.54
CA GLY A 67 -9.83 25.39 6.81
C GLY A 67 -8.34 25.19 6.53
N ARG A 68 -7.93 23.93 6.44
CA ARG A 68 -6.55 23.54 6.15
C ARG A 68 -6.47 22.82 4.81
N LEU A 69 -5.42 23.14 4.05
CA LEU A 69 -5.14 22.50 2.76
C LEU A 69 -4.34 21.21 2.99
N TYR A 70 -4.75 20.13 2.34
CA TYR A 70 -4.06 18.84 2.32
C TYR A 70 -3.80 18.38 0.89
N ASN A 71 -2.76 17.57 0.70
CA ASN A 71 -2.57 16.79 -0.53
C ASN A 71 -3.32 15.47 -0.35
N ARG A 72 -4.18 15.13 -1.31
CA ARG A 72 -4.94 13.90 -1.34
C ARG A 72 -4.18 12.84 -2.11
N LEU A 73 -3.83 11.80 -1.37
CA LEU A 73 -3.15 10.62 -1.87
C LEU A 73 -4.18 9.50 -2.04
N THR A 74 -4.03 8.74 -3.11
CA THR A 74 -4.89 7.60 -3.42
C THR A 74 -4.05 6.36 -3.57
N LEU A 75 -4.33 5.36 -2.74
CA LEU A 75 -3.86 3.99 -2.91
C LEU A 75 -5.01 3.16 -3.47
N GLN A 76 -4.85 2.68 -4.70
CA GLN A 76 -5.82 1.82 -5.37
C GLN A 76 -5.20 0.45 -5.61
N ALA A 77 -5.95 -0.61 -5.35
CA ALA A 77 -5.48 -1.98 -5.46
C ALA A 77 -6.55 -2.86 -6.10
N LEU A 78 -6.13 -3.70 -7.03
CA LEU A 78 -6.96 -4.68 -7.71
C LEU A 78 -6.50 -6.08 -7.32
N GLY A 79 -7.43 -6.99 -7.10
CA GLY A 79 -7.08 -8.34 -6.66
C GLY A 79 -8.27 -9.24 -6.53
N ARG A 80 -8.03 -10.40 -5.93
CA ARG A 80 -9.03 -11.45 -5.78
C ARG A 80 -9.15 -11.90 -4.34
N ASP A 81 -10.36 -12.27 -3.96
CA ASP A 81 -10.56 -13.03 -2.75
C ASP A 81 -10.39 -14.54 -2.98
N ASN A 82 -10.30 -15.30 -1.90
CA ASN A 82 -10.16 -16.75 -1.92
C ASN A 82 -11.39 -17.49 -2.48
N THR A 83 -12.49 -16.80 -2.77
CA THR A 83 -13.69 -17.35 -3.43
C THR A 83 -13.74 -17.03 -4.92
N GLY A 84 -12.78 -16.27 -5.43
CA GLY A 84 -12.65 -15.90 -6.84
C GLY A 84 -13.28 -14.56 -7.20
N ASN A 85 -13.80 -13.79 -6.25
CA ASN A 85 -14.35 -12.47 -6.54
C ASN A 85 -13.24 -11.50 -6.90
N HIS A 86 -13.43 -10.75 -7.98
CA HIS A 86 -12.57 -9.66 -8.40
C HIS A 86 -12.97 -8.38 -7.69
N LEU A 87 -12.10 -7.87 -6.82
CA LEU A 87 -12.41 -6.69 -6.03
C LEU A 87 -11.38 -5.58 -6.26
N GLN A 88 -11.85 -4.35 -6.16
CA GLN A 88 -11.03 -3.14 -6.20
C GLN A 88 -11.15 -2.38 -4.88
N LEU A 89 -10.04 -2.21 -4.18
CA LEU A 89 -9.93 -1.37 -3.00
C LEU A 89 -9.38 0.01 -3.40
N ILE A 90 -9.95 1.09 -2.89
CA ILE A 90 -9.47 2.46 -3.05
C ILE A 90 -9.44 3.12 -1.67
N ILE A 91 -8.26 3.51 -1.21
CA ILE A 91 -8.06 4.26 0.04
C ILE A 91 -7.61 5.67 -0.34
N ASN A 92 -8.43 6.67 -0.01
CA ASN A 92 -8.12 8.08 -0.14
C ASN A 92 -7.76 8.64 1.23
N PHE A 93 -6.58 9.25 1.33
CA PHE A 93 -6.09 9.81 2.58
C PHE A 93 -5.30 11.08 2.31
N ASP A 94 -5.37 11.99 3.26
CA ASP A 94 -4.97 13.37 3.09
C ASP A 94 -3.82 13.66 4.06
N ALA A 95 -2.74 14.27 3.57
CA ALA A 95 -1.59 14.70 4.36
C ALA A 95 -1.22 16.14 4.01
N VAL A 96 -0.88 16.95 5.01
CA VAL A 96 -0.55 18.37 4.81
C VAL A 96 0.66 18.55 3.88
N ASP A 97 1.59 17.60 3.93
CA ASP A 97 2.78 17.49 3.08
C ASP A 97 3.19 16.01 3.00
N VAL A 98 3.87 15.61 1.91
CA VAL A 98 4.35 14.23 1.70
C VAL A 98 5.32 13.78 2.80
N SER A 99 6.08 14.72 3.40
CA SER A 99 6.92 14.43 4.57
C SER A 99 6.12 13.95 5.79
N HIS A 100 4.82 14.26 5.86
CA HIS A 100 3.91 13.83 6.94
C HIS A 100 3.08 12.59 6.57
N LEU A 101 3.46 11.88 5.50
CA LEU A 101 2.82 10.63 5.06
C LEU A 101 2.76 9.56 6.16
N ILE A 102 3.77 9.54 7.03
CA ILE A 102 3.89 8.54 8.08
C ILE A 102 2.97 8.89 9.25
N GLY A 103 2.17 7.93 9.69
CA GLY A 103 1.28 8.12 10.83
C GLY A 103 -0.03 7.34 10.72
N ILE A 104 -0.96 7.70 11.58
CA ILE A 104 -2.30 7.10 11.66
C ILE A 104 -3.29 8.06 11.03
N TYR A 105 -4.06 7.56 10.08
CA TYR A 105 -5.15 8.23 9.39
C TYR A 105 -6.47 7.70 9.93
N SER A 106 -7.35 8.62 10.31
CA SER A 106 -8.71 8.34 10.74
C SER A 106 -9.66 9.38 10.13
N PRO A 107 -10.98 9.12 10.09
CA PRO A 107 -11.92 10.06 9.48
C PRO A 107 -12.07 11.37 10.29
N VAL A 108 -11.63 11.39 11.56
CA VAL A 108 -11.44 12.65 12.30
C VAL A 108 -10.07 13.18 11.97
N TYR A 109 -10.04 14.27 11.21
CA TYR A 109 -8.79 14.87 10.79
C TYR A 109 -8.01 15.38 11.99
N SER A 110 -6.73 15.02 12.02
CA SER A 110 -5.74 15.69 12.85
C SER A 110 -5.30 16.99 12.18
N THR A 111 -4.34 17.68 12.77
CA THR A 111 -3.69 18.84 12.14
C THR A 111 -2.86 18.46 10.91
N GLU A 112 -2.37 17.23 10.82
CA GLU A 112 -1.38 16.84 9.80
C GLU A 112 -1.95 15.89 8.75
N ARG A 113 -3.01 15.16 9.09
CA ARG A 113 -3.52 14.04 8.29
C ARG A 113 -4.96 13.66 8.60
N GLY A 114 -5.61 13.01 7.64
CA GLY A 114 -6.94 12.41 7.81
C GLY A 114 -7.26 11.36 6.75
N LEU A 115 -8.12 10.40 7.10
CA LEU A 115 -8.64 9.41 6.17
C LEU A 115 -9.87 10.01 5.48
N ALA A 116 -9.77 10.28 4.19
CA ALA A 116 -10.84 10.93 3.45
C ALA A 116 -11.98 9.98 3.13
N ASP A 117 -11.64 8.82 2.60
CA ASP A 117 -12.63 7.86 2.09
C ASP A 117 -11.96 6.50 1.85
N VAL A 118 -12.73 5.43 1.99
CA VAL A 118 -12.31 4.09 1.56
C VAL A 118 -13.46 3.41 0.85
N ARG A 119 -13.18 2.86 -0.33
CA ARG A 119 -14.16 2.20 -1.19
C ARG A 119 -13.70 0.82 -1.59
N LEU A 120 -14.65 -0.09 -1.69
CA LEU A 120 -14.47 -1.43 -2.21
C LEU A 120 -15.53 -1.72 -3.26
N PHE A 121 -15.10 -2.04 -4.47
CA PHE A 121 -16.00 -2.43 -5.55
C PHE A 121 -15.85 -3.93 -5.83
N ASN A 122 -16.98 -4.64 -5.91
CA ASN A 122 -17.02 -5.98 -6.48
C ASN A 122 -17.23 -5.87 -7.98
N LEU A 123 -16.19 -6.24 -8.73
CA LEU A 123 -16.10 -6.17 -10.18
C LEU A 123 -16.33 -7.54 -10.85
N THR A 124 -16.67 -8.57 -10.07
CA THR A 124 -16.81 -9.95 -10.57
C THR A 124 -17.91 -10.08 -11.61
N ASN A 125 -19.04 -9.39 -11.40
CA ASN A 125 -20.15 -9.33 -12.33
C ASN A 125 -20.40 -7.88 -12.75
N SER A 126 -20.06 -7.54 -13.99
CA SER A 126 -20.23 -6.18 -14.52
C SER A 126 -21.68 -5.70 -14.55
N ASN A 127 -22.66 -6.63 -14.52
CA ASN A 127 -24.09 -6.31 -14.51
C ASN A 127 -24.64 -6.11 -13.09
N ASP A 128 -23.87 -6.45 -12.05
CA ASP A 128 -24.27 -6.32 -10.65
C ASP A 128 -23.10 -5.80 -9.81
N LEU A 129 -22.73 -4.55 -10.05
CA LEU A 129 -21.68 -3.87 -9.32
C LEU A 129 -22.15 -3.58 -7.89
N SER A 130 -21.56 -4.30 -6.93
CA SER A 130 -21.68 -3.98 -5.51
C SER A 130 -20.58 -3.00 -5.12
N ALA A 131 -20.93 -1.94 -4.42
CA ALA A 131 -20.01 -0.92 -3.95
C ALA A 131 -20.19 -0.72 -2.45
N TYR A 132 -19.07 -0.70 -1.72
CA TYR A 132 -19.03 -0.45 -0.29
C TYR A 132 -18.17 0.77 -0.04
N ASN A 133 -18.63 1.67 0.81
CA ASN A 133 -17.91 2.87 1.20
C ASN A 133 -17.63 2.82 2.69
N LEU A 134 -16.71 3.65 3.18
CA LEU A 134 -16.50 3.81 4.60
C LEU A 134 -17.83 4.14 5.29
N CYS A 135 -18.21 3.37 6.30
CA CYS A 135 -19.42 3.70 7.06
C CYS A 135 -19.28 5.10 7.68
N ASP A 136 -20.41 5.74 7.97
CA ASP A 136 -20.45 7.03 8.65
C ASP A 136 -19.55 7.04 9.88
N PHE A 137 -18.90 8.18 10.14
CA PHE A 137 -17.87 8.29 11.17
C PHE A 137 -18.32 7.78 12.55
N ASN A 138 -19.58 8.00 12.93
CA ASN A 138 -20.14 7.54 14.21
C ASN A 138 -20.25 6.01 14.34
N ILE A 139 -20.14 5.27 13.23
CA ILE A 139 -20.30 3.82 13.13
C ILE A 139 -18.99 3.16 12.70
N SER A 140 -18.08 3.91 12.08
CA SER A 140 -16.81 3.40 11.55
C SER A 140 -15.76 3.21 12.65
N ASN A 141 -15.11 2.05 12.63
CA ASN A 141 -13.83 1.80 13.32
C ASN A 141 -12.67 1.85 12.30
N ALA A 142 -12.51 2.97 11.59
CA ALA A 142 -11.52 3.10 10.54
C ALA A 142 -10.15 3.55 11.07
N THR A 143 -9.16 2.68 10.94
CA THR A 143 -7.75 2.99 11.19
C THR A 143 -6.94 2.60 9.96
N PHE A 144 -6.15 3.53 9.43
CA PHE A 144 -5.17 3.29 8.38
C PHE A 144 -3.82 3.83 8.86
N GLN A 145 -2.85 2.96 9.10
CA GLN A 145 -1.55 3.35 9.63
C GLN A 145 -0.45 3.09 8.59
N ILE A 146 0.35 4.12 8.31
CA ILE A 146 1.49 4.07 7.40
C ILE A 146 2.78 4.25 8.20
N GLN A 147 3.81 3.48 7.84
CA GLN A 147 5.16 3.52 8.37
C GLN A 147 6.18 3.47 7.22
N LYS A 148 7.36 4.06 7.42
CA LYS A 148 8.48 3.81 6.53
C LYS A 148 8.85 2.34 6.62
N GLN A 149 9.04 1.69 5.48
CA GLN A 149 9.56 0.34 5.47
C GLN A 149 11.07 0.34 5.68
N ASP A 150 11.77 1.24 4.98
CA ASP A 150 13.20 1.50 5.11
C ASP A 150 13.43 3.02 5.15
N ILE A 151 14.52 3.46 5.78
CA ILE A 151 14.87 4.88 5.88
C ILE A 151 15.54 5.44 4.62
N THR A 152 16.08 4.56 3.78
CA THR A 152 16.83 4.88 2.56
C THR A 152 16.02 4.69 1.27
N GLU A 153 14.88 4.00 1.35
CA GLU A 153 14.01 3.70 0.21
C GLU A 153 12.69 4.49 0.30
N GLN A 154 12.11 4.83 -0.86
CA GLN A 154 10.76 5.42 -0.94
C GLN A 154 9.68 4.32 -0.85
N LEU A 155 9.75 3.51 0.21
CA LEU A 155 8.83 2.42 0.46
C LEU A 155 8.09 2.60 1.78
N ILE A 156 6.78 2.38 1.73
CA ILE A 156 5.92 2.32 2.92
C ILE A 156 5.39 0.91 3.15
N LYS A 157 5.15 0.66 4.43
CA LYS A 157 4.36 -0.46 4.95
C LYS A 157 3.27 0.07 5.86
N GLY A 158 2.29 -0.75 6.16
CA GLY A 158 1.17 -0.28 6.96
C GLY A 158 0.20 -1.37 7.35
N VAL A 159 -0.73 -0.99 8.22
CA VAL A 159 -1.82 -1.83 8.68
C VAL A 159 -3.14 -1.06 8.60
N PHE A 160 -4.23 -1.77 8.37
CA PHE A 160 -5.54 -1.16 8.30
C PHE A 160 -6.67 -2.07 8.74
N GLN A 161 -7.69 -1.43 9.30
CA GLN A 161 -8.94 -2.05 9.72
C GLN A 161 -10.05 -1.02 9.56
N MET A 162 -11.20 -1.45 9.06
CA MET A 162 -12.34 -0.57 8.83
C MET A 162 -13.63 -1.34 8.61
N THR A 163 -14.74 -0.69 8.91
CA THR A 163 -16.08 -1.17 8.53
C THR A 163 -16.55 -0.39 7.31
N LEU A 164 -16.89 -1.11 6.25
CA LEU A 164 -17.50 -0.57 5.05
C LEU A 164 -19.00 -0.90 5.02
N CYS A 165 -19.81 0.03 4.55
CA CYS A 165 -21.25 -0.08 4.41
C CYS A 165 -21.61 -0.17 2.93
N ASP A 166 -22.59 -0.99 2.57
CA ASP A 166 -23.10 -1.04 1.20
C ASP A 166 -23.61 0.35 0.80
N ALA A 167 -23.21 0.82 -0.38
CA ALA A 167 -23.53 2.16 -0.86
C ALA A 167 -25.03 2.41 -1.06
N ARG A 168 -25.84 1.34 -1.16
CA ARG A 168 -27.30 1.41 -1.33
C ARG A 168 -28.06 1.04 -0.06
N ASP A 169 -27.42 0.38 0.90
CA ASP A 169 -28.04 -0.11 2.15
C ASP A 169 -27.03 -0.11 3.31
N SER A 170 -27.03 0.94 4.12
CA SER A 170 -26.07 1.10 5.24
C SER A 170 -26.23 0.07 6.38
N THR A 171 -27.27 -0.76 6.36
CA THR A 171 -27.42 -1.87 7.29
C THR A 171 -26.53 -3.06 6.91
N LYS A 172 -26.18 -3.19 5.63
CA LYS A 172 -25.26 -4.21 5.12
C LYS A 172 -23.83 -3.73 5.28
N LYS A 173 -23.02 -4.55 5.94
CA LYS A 173 -21.65 -4.18 6.35
C LYS A 173 -20.65 -5.26 5.99
N ILE A 174 -19.45 -4.81 5.69
CA ILE A 174 -18.25 -5.64 5.54
C ILE A 174 -17.19 -5.09 6.47
N ASN A 175 -16.61 -5.93 7.32
CA ASN A 175 -15.45 -5.57 8.11
C ASN A 175 -14.19 -6.04 7.40
N ILE A 176 -13.33 -5.09 7.05
CA ILE A 176 -11.95 -5.34 6.66
C ILE A 176 -11.14 -5.42 7.95
N ILE A 177 -10.51 -6.55 8.20
CA ILE A 177 -9.64 -6.81 9.35
C ILE A 177 -8.28 -7.31 8.87
N ASN A 178 -7.27 -7.25 9.73
CA ASN A 178 -5.90 -7.70 9.44
C ASN A 178 -5.33 -7.13 8.13
N GLY A 179 -5.76 -5.92 7.75
CA GLY A 179 -5.27 -5.27 6.55
C GLY A 179 -3.80 -4.95 6.70
N THR A 180 -3.02 -5.30 5.68
CA THR A 180 -1.58 -5.05 5.63
C THR A 180 -1.21 -4.57 4.23
N LEU A 181 -0.24 -3.66 4.18
CA LEU A 181 0.44 -3.25 2.96
C LEU A 181 1.96 -3.30 3.19
N THR A 182 2.71 -3.80 2.22
CA THR A 182 4.18 -3.85 2.25
C THR A 182 4.75 -3.55 0.86
N ASP A 183 5.97 -3.02 0.85
CA ASP A 183 6.71 -2.71 -0.38
C ASP A 183 5.94 -1.76 -1.34
N ILE A 184 5.15 -0.83 -0.79
CA ILE A 184 4.40 0.15 -1.59
C ILE A 184 5.29 1.34 -1.87
N HIS A 185 5.52 1.64 -3.15
CA HIS A 185 6.24 2.85 -3.56
C HIS A 185 5.31 4.06 -3.51
N TYR A 186 5.81 5.16 -2.95
CA TYR A 186 5.14 6.46 -2.87
C TYR A 186 6.01 7.61 -3.37
#